data_AF-A0A497PQ84-F1
#
_entry.id   AF-A0A497PQ84-F1
#
_cell.length_a   1.000
_cell.length_b   1.000
_cell.length_c   1.000
_cell.angle_alpha   90.00
_cell.angle_beta   90.00
_cell.angle_gamma   90.00
#
_symmetry.space_group_name_H-M   'P 1'
#
loop_
_entity.id
_entity.type
_entity.pdbx_description
1 polymer ?
#
loop_
_entity_poly.entity_id
_entity_poly.type
_entity_poly.pdbx_seq_one_letter_code
_entity_poly.pdbx_strand_id
1 'polypeptide(L)'
;MKEDANIAKLEAASDAFSSERLRWLIGKGDVLIQRGELTQERLDELMDQTIGEEIHRSMILRELGGAPATITEIAKATGLEKGFILQNLLALMKWGQVAIIGDKNSEYIYAKSTL
;
A
#
# COMPACT_ATOMS: atom_id res chain seq x y z
N MET A 1 -19.49 6.96 10.67
CA MET A 1 -19.30 6.67 9.23
C MET A 1 -18.24 7.52 8.55
N LYS A 2 -18.39 8.86 8.41
CA LYS A 2 -17.30 9.70 7.82
C LYS A 2 -16.07 9.78 8.70
N GLU A 3 -16.27 9.83 10.02
CA GLU A 3 -15.19 9.94 11.01
C GLU A 3 -14.33 8.66 11.05
N ASP A 4 -14.96 7.48 11.05
CA ASP A 4 -14.27 6.19 11.00
C ASP A 4 -13.44 6.01 9.72
N ALA A 5 -13.98 6.43 8.57
CA ALA A 5 -13.27 6.41 7.28
C ALA A 5 -12.06 7.35 7.25
N ASN A 6 -12.12 8.47 7.98
CA ASN A 6 -10.99 9.38 8.13
C ASN A 6 -9.91 8.81 9.04
N ILE A 7 -10.30 8.14 10.13
CA ILE A 7 -9.36 7.45 11.03
C ILE A 7 -8.61 6.34 10.28
N ALA A 8 -9.33 5.47 9.55
CA ALA A 8 -8.70 4.40 8.76
C ALA A 8 -7.67 4.92 7.74
N LYS A 9 -7.95 6.07 7.11
CA LYS A 9 -6.99 6.74 6.21
C LYS A 9 -5.76 7.28 6.94
N LEU A 10 -5.95 7.89 8.12
CA LEU A 10 -4.84 8.39 8.93
C LEU A 10 -3.95 7.25 9.42
N GLU A 11 -4.53 6.13 9.82
CA GLU A 11 -3.77 4.95 10.25
C GLU A 11 -3.01 4.31 9.09
N ALA A 12 -3.62 4.20 7.89
CA ALA A 12 -2.92 3.74 6.70
C ALA A 12 -1.77 4.67 6.30
N ALA A 13 -1.92 5.98 6.49
CA ALA A 13 -0.84 6.94 6.30
C ALA A 13 0.29 6.72 7.32
N SER A 14 -0.04 6.50 8.59
CA SER A 14 0.96 6.19 9.63
C SER A 14 1.76 4.92 9.28
N ASP A 15 1.09 3.87 8.80
CA ASP A 15 1.76 2.62 8.40
C ASP A 15 2.67 2.84 7.18
N ALA A 16 2.23 3.63 6.20
CA ALA A 16 3.02 3.96 5.02
C ALA A 16 4.36 4.61 5.41
N PHE A 17 4.38 5.55 6.36
CA PHE A 17 5.61 6.17 6.85
C PHE A 17 6.59 5.18 7.49
N SER A 18 6.11 4.03 7.98
CA SER A 18 6.96 2.96 8.53
C SER A 18 7.49 2.01 7.44
N SER A 19 7.03 2.14 6.19
CA SER A 19 7.50 1.31 5.08
C SER A 19 9.01 1.44 4.86
N GLU A 20 9.66 0.35 4.45
CA GLU A 20 11.08 0.35 4.14
C GLU A 20 11.41 1.31 2.99
N ARG A 21 10.54 1.41 1.98
CA ARG A 21 10.74 2.26 0.81
C ARG A 21 10.73 3.75 1.16
N LEU A 22 9.76 4.22 1.96
CA LEU A 22 9.75 5.62 2.40
C LEU A 22 10.90 5.93 3.35
N ARG A 23 11.20 5.03 4.31
CA ARG A 23 12.36 5.21 5.20
C ARG A 23 13.67 5.30 4.43
N TRP A 24 13.85 4.46 3.40
CA TRP A 24 15.02 4.49 2.54
C TRP A 24 15.08 5.80 1.74
N LEU A 25 13.97 6.24 1.14
CA LEU A 25 13.92 7.45 0.32
C LEU A 25 14.22 8.71 1.15
N ILE A 26 13.65 8.81 2.35
CA ILE A 26 13.93 9.90 3.30
C ILE A 26 15.40 9.88 3.71
N GLY A 27 15.96 8.71 4.08
CA GLY A 27 17.33 8.63 4.57
C GLY A 27 18.41 8.75 3.48
N LYS A 28 18.13 8.30 2.25
CA LYS A 28 19.09 8.31 1.14
C LYS A 28 18.95 9.52 0.23
N GLY A 29 17.78 10.14 0.16
CA GLY A 29 17.51 11.29 -0.70
C GLY A 29 18.54 12.40 -0.50
N ASP A 30 18.75 12.81 0.75
CA ASP A 30 19.72 13.86 1.11
C ASP A 30 21.15 13.51 0.66
N VAL A 31 21.56 12.26 0.82
CA VAL A 31 22.89 11.79 0.42
C VAL A 31 23.06 11.85 -1.10
N LEU A 32 22.02 11.49 -1.86
CA LEU A 32 22.05 11.52 -3.33
C LEU A 32 22.07 12.96 -3.86
N ILE A 33 21.35 13.87 -3.20
CA ILE A 33 21.38 15.31 -3.52
C ILE A 33 22.77 15.88 -3.29
N GLN A 34 23.40 15.60 -2.14
CA GLN A 34 24.76 16.05 -1.84
C GLN A 34 25.80 15.55 -2.85
N ARG A 35 25.56 14.40 -3.49
CA ARG A 35 26.44 13.82 -4.52
C ARG A 35 26.14 14.33 -5.93
N GLY A 36 25.07 15.10 -6.12
CA GLY A 36 24.60 15.55 -7.43
C GLY A 36 24.00 14.41 -8.28
N GLU A 37 23.65 13.28 -7.67
CA GLU A 37 23.03 12.12 -8.32
C GLU A 37 21.50 12.26 -8.41
N LEU A 38 20.92 13.19 -7.65
CA LEU A 38 19.50 13.49 -7.58
C LEU A 38 19.28 14.99 -7.37
N THR A 39 18.23 15.56 -7.97
CA THR A 39 17.81 16.94 -7.69
C THR A 39 16.77 16.96 -6.57
N GLN A 40 16.65 18.10 -5.88
CA GLN A 40 15.60 18.27 -4.87
C GLN A 40 14.19 18.08 -5.48
N GLU A 41 13.92 18.69 -6.62
CA GLU A 41 12.64 18.57 -7.33
C GLU A 41 12.31 17.09 -7.64
N ARG A 42 13.31 16.32 -8.08
CA ARG A 42 13.11 14.90 -8.36
C ARG A 42 12.88 14.09 -7.09
N LEU A 43 13.53 14.45 -5.98
CA LEU A 43 13.27 13.80 -4.69
C LEU A 43 11.83 14.06 -4.23
N ASP A 44 11.34 15.30 -4.35
CA ASP A 44 9.99 15.68 -3.95
C ASP A 44 8.94 14.92 -4.76
N GLU A 45 9.10 14.83 -6.10
CA GLU A 45 8.24 14.01 -6.95
C GLU A 45 8.23 12.52 -6.55
N LEU A 46 9.41 11.96 -6.28
CA LEU A 46 9.54 10.56 -5.86
C LEU A 46 8.89 10.33 -4.49
N MET A 47 9.00 11.30 -3.59
CA MET A 47 8.38 11.27 -2.27
C MET A 47 6.85 11.27 -2.40
N ASP A 48 6.27 12.22 -3.14
CA ASP A 48 4.82 12.31 -3.33
C ASP A 48 4.24 11.05 -3.96
N GLN A 49 4.89 10.54 -5.01
CA GLN A 49 4.47 9.30 -5.65
C GLN A 49 4.55 8.12 -4.68
N THR A 50 5.66 8.00 -3.95
CA THR A 50 5.88 6.86 -3.04
C THR A 50 4.90 6.91 -1.86
N ILE A 51 4.62 8.09 -1.30
CA ILE A 51 3.63 8.24 -0.22
C ILE A 51 2.25 7.77 -0.68
N GLY A 52 1.79 8.22 -1.85
CA GLY A 52 0.49 7.79 -2.38
C GLY A 52 0.40 6.28 -2.60
N GLU A 53 1.46 5.68 -3.16
CA GLU A 53 1.53 4.23 -3.36
C GLU A 53 1.49 3.45 -2.04
N GLU A 54 2.27 3.87 -1.04
CA GLU A 54 2.37 3.18 0.25
C GLU A 54 1.10 3.34 1.12
N ILE A 55 0.41 4.49 1.03
CA ILE A 55 -0.90 4.69 1.69
C ILE A 55 -1.91 3.68 1.15
N HIS A 56 -2.06 3.59 -0.17
CA HIS A 56 -3.02 2.68 -0.77
C HIS A 56 -2.69 1.22 -0.47
N ARG A 57 -1.41 0.86 -0.51
CA ARG A 57 -0.95 -0.49 -0.17
C ARG A 57 -1.25 -0.82 1.30
N SER A 58 -1.08 0.14 2.20
CA SER A 58 -1.41 0.00 3.62
C SER A 58 -2.92 -0.16 3.84
N MET A 59 -3.76 0.56 3.10
CA MET A 59 -5.22 0.36 3.14
C MET A 59 -5.62 -1.08 2.77
N ILE A 60 -5.04 -1.62 1.69
CA ILE A 60 -5.30 -3.01 1.26
C ILE A 60 -4.81 -4.01 2.32
N LEU A 61 -3.60 -3.83 2.85
CA LEU A 61 -3.06 -4.72 3.87
C LEU A 61 -3.83 -4.68 5.19
N ARG A 62 -4.40 -3.53 5.56
CA ARG A 62 -5.26 -3.39 6.73
C ARG A 62 -6.56 -4.16 6.58
N GLU A 63 -7.20 -4.03 5.42
CA GLU A 63 -8.41 -4.81 5.11
C GLU A 63 -8.14 -6.32 5.25
N LEU A 64 -7.04 -6.78 4.64
CA LEU A 64 -6.61 -8.19 4.71
C LEU A 64 -6.08 -8.62 6.08
N GLY A 65 -5.81 -7.67 6.99
CA GLY A 65 -5.40 -7.94 8.37
C GLY A 65 -6.58 -8.30 9.28
N GLY A 66 -7.80 -7.88 8.93
CA GLY A 66 -9.02 -8.22 9.66
C GLY A 66 -9.57 -9.60 9.27
N ALA A 67 -9.64 -9.88 7.97
CA ALA A 67 -10.07 -11.16 7.42
C ALA A 67 -9.63 -11.31 5.95
N PRO A 68 -9.54 -12.55 5.42
CA PRO A 68 -9.42 -12.76 3.99
C PRO A 68 -10.59 -12.16 3.21
N ALA A 69 -10.32 -11.55 2.06
CA ALA A 69 -11.31 -10.81 1.29
C ALA A 69 -11.12 -10.96 -0.23
N THR A 70 -12.20 -10.84 -0.99
CA THR A 70 -12.13 -10.74 -2.46
C THR A 70 -11.82 -9.31 -2.90
N ILE A 71 -11.45 -9.14 -4.18
CA ILE A 71 -11.20 -7.82 -4.75
C ILE A 71 -12.42 -6.88 -4.66
N THR A 72 -13.64 -7.42 -4.77
CA THR A 72 -14.87 -6.63 -4.58
C THR A 72 -15.03 -6.17 -3.14
N GLU A 73 -14.74 -7.03 -2.17
CA GLU A 73 -14.84 -6.70 -0.74
C GLU A 73 -13.80 -5.61 -0.38
N ILE A 74 -12.56 -5.76 -0.86
CA ILE A 74 -11.50 -4.75 -0.69
C ILE A 74 -11.88 -3.41 -1.34
N ALA A 75 -12.44 -3.42 -2.56
CA ALA A 75 -12.88 -2.20 -3.23
C ALA A 75 -13.98 -1.48 -2.46
N LYS A 76 -14.93 -2.22 -1.91
CA LYS A 76 -16.02 -1.66 -1.10
C LYS A 76 -15.50 -1.04 0.20
N ALA A 77 -14.54 -1.68 0.86
CA ALA A 77 -13.99 -1.20 2.13
C ALA A 77 -13.07 0.02 1.95
N THR A 78 -12.22 -0.01 0.92
CA THR A 78 -11.19 1.02 0.70
C THR A 78 -11.66 2.18 -0.18
N GLY A 79 -12.67 1.98 -1.02
CA GLY A 79 -13.09 2.92 -2.05
C GLY A 79 -12.13 3.02 -3.23
N LEU A 80 -11.16 2.11 -3.36
CA LEU A 80 -10.20 2.07 -4.46
C LEU A 80 -10.77 1.32 -5.68
N GLU A 81 -10.32 1.71 -6.86
CA GLU A 81 -10.65 1.04 -8.12
C GLU A 81 -10.11 -0.40 -8.16
N LYS A 82 -10.91 -1.35 -8.65
CA LYS A 82 -10.53 -2.78 -8.68
C LYS A 82 -9.24 -3.03 -9.46
N GLY A 83 -9.05 -2.40 -10.62
CA GLY A 83 -7.82 -2.57 -11.41
C GLY A 83 -6.57 -2.14 -10.63
N PHE A 84 -6.69 -1.07 -9.85
CA PHE A 84 -5.60 -0.56 -9.01
C PHE A 84 -5.34 -1.47 -7.79
N ILE A 85 -6.39 -2.00 -7.17
CA ILE A 85 -6.26 -2.99 -6.10
C ILE A 85 -5.53 -4.25 -6.63
N LEU A 86 -5.92 -4.75 -7.80
CA LEU A 86 -5.29 -5.94 -8.39
C LEU A 86 -3.79 -5.74 -8.60
N GLN A 87 -3.38 -4.60 -9.14
CA GLN A 87 -1.96 -4.29 -9.33
C GLN A 87 -1.19 -4.30 -8.00
N ASN A 88 -1.76 -3.73 -6.95
CA ASN A 88 -1.15 -3.73 -5.62
C ASN A 88 -1.10 -5.13 -5.00
N LEU A 89 -2.17 -5.93 -5.14
CA LEU A 89 -2.20 -7.32 -4.69
C LEU A 89 -1.13 -8.16 -5.40
N LEU A 90 -0.96 -8.01 -6.72
CA LEU A 90 0.10 -8.70 -7.47
C LEU A 90 1.50 -8.35 -6.93
N ALA A 91 1.75 -7.08 -6.63
CA ALA A 91 3.02 -6.65 -6.02
C ALA A 91 3.21 -7.23 -4.61
N LEU A 92 2.18 -7.20 -3.78
CA LEU A 92 2.20 -7.76 -2.42
C LEU A 92 2.42 -9.27 -2.42
N MET A 93 1.82 -10.00 -3.37
CA MET A 93 2.07 -11.43 -3.56
C MET A 93 3.51 -11.71 -4.00
N LYS A 94 4.06 -10.90 -4.90
CA LYS A 94 5.49 -11.00 -5.29
C LYS A 94 6.42 -10.82 -4.09
N TRP A 95 6.04 -10.01 -3.12
CA TRP A 95 6.79 -9.79 -1.88
C TRP A 95 6.45 -10.79 -0.76
N GLY A 96 5.59 -11.78 -1.04
CA GLY A 96 5.18 -12.79 -0.06
C GLY A 96 4.29 -12.27 1.07
N GLN A 97 3.75 -11.06 0.96
CA GLN A 97 2.93 -10.43 2.02
C GLN A 97 1.44 -10.80 1.92
N VAL A 98 1.00 -11.26 0.75
CA VAL A 98 -0.38 -11.69 0.48
C VAL A 98 -0.33 -13.01 -0.28
N ALA A 99 -1.34 -13.85 -0.10
CA ALA A 99 -1.54 -15.08 -0.86
C ALA A 99 -3.01 -15.26 -1.28
N ILE A 100 -3.23 -16.04 -2.33
CA ILE A 100 -4.56 -16.53 -2.69
C ILE A 100 -4.83 -17.81 -1.88
N ILE A 101 -5.94 -17.83 -1.15
CA ILE A 101 -6.31 -18.96 -0.27
C ILE A 101 -7.54 -19.72 -0.74
N GLY A 102 -8.15 -19.30 -1.84
CA GLY A 102 -9.32 -19.93 -2.43
C GLY A 102 -10.02 -18.98 -3.40
N ASP A 103 -11.27 -19.32 -3.71
CA ASP A 103 -12.13 -18.54 -4.57
C ASP A 103 -13.58 -18.52 -4.04
N LYS A 104 -14.32 -17.46 -4.38
CA LYS A 104 -15.74 -17.29 -4.08
C LYS A 104 -16.34 -16.35 -5.11
N ASN A 105 -17.54 -16.69 -5.61
CA ASN A 105 -18.26 -15.88 -6.60
C ASN A 105 -17.42 -15.53 -7.85
N SER A 106 -16.60 -16.47 -8.33
CA SER A 106 -15.67 -16.27 -9.47
C SER A 106 -14.57 -15.23 -9.22
N GLU A 107 -14.30 -14.88 -7.96
CA GLU A 107 -13.18 -14.02 -7.56
C GLU A 107 -12.24 -14.79 -6.62
N TYR A 108 -10.94 -14.51 -6.69
CA TYR A 108 -9.98 -15.03 -5.72
C TYR A 108 -10.19 -14.39 -4.35
N ILE A 109 -9.96 -15.20 -3.30
CA ILE A 109 -9.89 -14.76 -1.92
C ILE A 109 -8.42 -14.54 -1.57
N TYR A 110 -8.09 -13.31 -1.18
CA TYR A 110 -6.75 -12.91 -0.76
C TYR A 110 -6.67 -12.90 0.76
N ALA A 111 -5.53 -13.30 1.31
CA ALA A 111 -5.23 -13.20 2.73
C ALA A 111 -3.83 -12.65 2.95
N LYS A 112 -3.61 -11.91 4.04
CA LYS A 112 -2.27 -11.52 4.46
C LYS A 112 -1.47 -12.78 4.83
N SER A 113 -0.29 -12.93 4.26
CA SER A 113 0.61 -14.03 4.62
C SER A 113 1.04 -13.84 6.08
N THR A 114 0.82 -14.86 6.91
CA THR A 114 1.43 -14.92 8.24
C THR A 114 2.82 -15.52 8.06
N LEU A 115 3.86 -14.75 8.37
CA LEU A 115 5.22 -15.30 8.53
C LEU A 115 5.27 -16.12 9.83
#